data_AF-A0A956PK08-F1
#
_entry.id   AF-A0A956PK08-F1
#
_cell.length_a   1.000
_cell.length_b   1.000
_cell.length_c   1.000
_cell.angle_alpha   90.00
_cell.angle_beta   90.00
_cell.angle_gamma   90.00
#
_symmetry.space_group_name_H-M   'P 1'
#
loop_
_entity.id
_entity.type
_entity.pdbx_description
1 polymer ?
#
loop_
_entity_poly.entity_id
_entity_poly.type
_entity_poly.pdbx_seq_one_letter_code
_entity_poly.pdbx_strand_id
1 'polypeptide(L)'
;MKVSLRSTRSLPSNHLSPPKRQYGVQSDSTGDRFTPSTDLEKARDRGDSNPFTLGKLAFALLAAAPAVGALTGGAQAQEVAIETTLTTPAEVDLAQQQQVQPGTLIVSDFFDNRAGTPHGEVVEKSSRELGFKNSIVKKQVQENASTRIAERYYSRLDARSFSPEEIKDFTYDYMLHRQMGSLQSAGEELDALNQAGTRNSVLNLSRGWGKAQIMESLYERTRIAWDATAHPQSRVVGERRLNKLAPAFGLKAQDIMDNVGDSRAKFQQGILNLLDEVGQDDRLAAAQKRYDGAVSRFESNNNSVVVAAANSGRVLSLMALDAPTPELAPDFFRNRLANDEVTTVGATRASGGAEQVADYTNLDPGIDFYADGQIDGAWGTSFATPRTGSVMAQLHKDNPQASSAEVEAMLNRDFSHELTDYGSWVKAPALKEAEAASWLKAK
;
A
#
# COMPACT_ATOMS: atom_id res chain seq x y z
N MET A 1 8.03 66.10 37.58
CA MET A 1 8.14 65.55 36.20
C MET A 1 8.57 64.10 36.35
N LYS A 2 7.69 63.09 36.15
CA LYS A 2 7.50 62.33 34.88
C LYS A 2 8.87 62.10 34.19
N VAL A 3 9.42 60.90 34.02
CA VAL A 3 8.89 59.69 33.37
C VAL A 3 9.73 58.45 33.77
N SER A 4 9.04 57.31 33.89
CA SER A 4 9.52 55.92 34.00
C SER A 4 10.01 55.37 32.66
N LEU A 5 10.93 54.39 32.61
CA LEU A 5 10.72 53.12 31.89
C LEU A 5 11.87 52.11 32.09
N ARG A 6 11.45 50.89 32.45
CA ARG A 6 12.19 49.62 32.36
C ARG A 6 12.43 49.25 30.89
N SER A 7 13.50 48.51 30.61
CA SER A 7 13.53 47.59 29.47
C SER A 7 14.40 46.37 29.78
N THR A 8 13.72 45.24 29.95
CA THR A 8 14.29 43.88 30.01
C THR A 8 14.47 43.37 28.58
N ARG A 9 15.69 42.98 28.20
CA ARG A 9 15.96 42.29 26.93
C ARG A 9 15.51 40.84 27.03
N SER A 10 14.50 40.48 26.24
CA SER A 10 14.17 39.13 25.82
C SER A 10 15.16 38.65 24.75
N LEU A 11 15.60 37.40 24.85
CA LEU A 11 16.31 36.69 23.79
C LEU A 11 15.28 36.09 22.82
N PRO A 12 15.50 36.13 21.50
CA PRO A 12 14.61 35.46 20.54
C PRO A 12 14.92 33.95 20.49
N SER A 13 13.89 33.15 20.73
CA SER A 13 13.86 31.72 20.39
C SER A 13 13.65 31.57 18.88
N ASN A 14 14.70 31.22 18.15
CA ASN A 14 14.59 30.82 16.74
C ASN A 14 14.10 29.37 16.67
N HIS A 15 12.78 29.18 16.57
CA HIS A 15 12.22 27.95 16.02
C HIS A 15 12.24 28.07 14.49
N LEU A 16 13.29 27.53 13.87
CA LEU A 16 13.32 27.30 12.43
C LEU A 16 12.38 26.13 12.13
N SER A 17 11.31 26.38 11.39
CA SER A 17 10.53 25.30 10.78
C SER A 17 11.40 24.59 9.74
N PRO A 18 11.31 23.25 9.62
CA PRO A 18 12.06 22.53 8.59
C PRO A 18 11.64 23.02 7.19
N PRO A 19 12.56 22.97 6.20
CA PRO A 19 12.27 23.40 4.84
C PRO A 19 11.18 22.51 4.23
N LYS A 20 10.08 23.13 3.79
CA LYS A 20 9.04 22.45 3.01
C LYS A 20 9.64 22.02 1.66
N ARG A 21 9.46 20.75 1.28
CA ARG A 21 9.78 20.25 -0.08
C ARG A 21 8.99 21.09 -1.09
N GLN A 22 9.68 21.79 -1.99
CA GLN A 22 9.03 22.44 -3.14
C GLN A 22 8.98 21.44 -4.30
N TYR A 23 7.86 20.74 -4.47
CA TYR A 23 7.56 20.07 -5.72
C TYR A 23 7.11 21.12 -6.74
N GLY A 24 8.07 21.74 -7.43
CA GLY A 24 7.80 22.53 -8.61
C GLY A 24 7.43 21.61 -9.77
N VAL A 25 6.13 21.34 -9.96
CA VAL A 25 5.64 20.77 -11.22
C VAL A 25 5.70 21.88 -12.27
N GLN A 26 6.86 22.00 -12.94
CA GLN A 26 6.92 22.73 -14.22
C GLN A 26 6.29 21.85 -15.29
N SER A 27 5.08 22.21 -15.70
CA SER A 27 4.37 21.62 -16.84
C SER A 27 4.92 22.19 -18.14
N ASP A 28 6.05 21.67 -18.62
CA ASP A 28 6.51 21.90 -19.99
C ASP A 28 7.27 20.66 -20.48
N SER A 29 6.55 19.73 -21.10
CA SER A 29 7.01 19.05 -22.32
C SER A 29 5.88 18.22 -22.93
N THR A 30 5.66 18.41 -24.22
CA THR A 30 4.88 17.53 -25.10
C THR A 30 5.66 16.25 -25.42
N GLY A 31 6.29 15.64 -24.40
CA GLY A 31 6.96 14.35 -24.52
C GLY A 31 5.93 13.24 -24.55
N ASP A 32 6.10 12.28 -25.46
CA ASP A 32 5.21 11.15 -25.70
C ASP A 32 4.62 10.58 -24.40
N ARG A 33 3.30 10.73 -24.25
CA ARG A 33 2.54 10.09 -23.18
C ARG A 33 2.71 8.59 -23.32
N PHE A 34 3.15 7.95 -22.24
CA PHE A 34 3.09 6.51 -22.06
C PHE A 34 1.69 6.00 -22.46
N THR A 35 1.63 5.20 -23.51
CA THR A 35 0.45 4.42 -23.88
C THR A 35 0.80 2.94 -23.63
N PRO A 36 0.07 2.25 -22.73
CA PRO A 36 0.30 0.84 -22.41
C PRO A 36 0.31 -0.13 -23.61
N SER A 37 -0.15 0.32 -24.80
CA SER A 37 -0.22 -0.49 -26.02
C SER A 37 1.15 -0.93 -26.53
N THR A 38 2.19 -0.11 -26.40
CA THR A 38 3.49 -0.36 -27.06
C THR A 38 4.29 -1.52 -26.47
N ASP A 39 4.16 -1.80 -25.17
CA ASP A 39 4.82 -2.95 -24.53
C ASP A 39 3.97 -4.23 -24.57
N LEU A 40 2.64 -4.10 -24.57
CA LEU A 40 1.73 -5.24 -24.77
C LEU A 40 1.82 -5.80 -26.19
N GLU A 41 1.96 -4.94 -27.20
CA GLU A 41 2.20 -5.35 -28.59
C GLU A 41 3.56 -6.06 -28.74
N LYS A 42 4.62 -5.52 -28.10
CA LYS A 42 5.94 -6.16 -28.10
C LYS A 42 5.98 -7.48 -27.31
N ALA A 43 5.22 -7.62 -26.23
CA ALA A 43 5.12 -8.86 -25.47
C ALA A 43 4.33 -9.94 -26.24
N ARG A 44 3.28 -9.54 -26.97
CA ARG A 44 2.52 -10.42 -27.87
C ARG A 44 3.39 -10.94 -29.02
N ASP A 45 4.25 -10.10 -29.59
CA ASP A 45 5.12 -10.47 -30.70
C ASP A 45 6.31 -11.38 -30.29
N ARG A 46 6.65 -11.43 -29.00
CA ARG A 46 7.74 -12.29 -28.47
C ARG A 46 7.35 -13.75 -28.26
N GLY A 47 6.09 -14.13 -28.40
CA GLY A 47 5.67 -15.52 -28.29
C GLY A 47 5.85 -16.15 -26.91
N ASP A 48 5.97 -15.33 -25.85
CA ASP A 48 6.01 -15.79 -24.46
C ASP A 48 4.64 -16.35 -24.05
N SER A 49 4.43 -17.61 -24.40
CA SER A 49 3.26 -18.39 -23.99
C SER A 49 3.39 -18.76 -22.51
N ASN A 50 2.46 -18.24 -21.70
CA ASN A 50 2.25 -18.41 -20.24
C ASN A 50 3.04 -17.51 -19.26
N PRO A 51 2.54 -16.30 -18.98
CA PRO A 51 2.79 -15.61 -17.71
C PRO A 51 1.65 -15.75 -16.67
N PHE A 52 0.49 -16.32 -17.02
CA PHE A 52 -0.71 -16.32 -16.18
C PHE A 52 -0.98 -17.66 -15.51
N THR A 53 -0.30 -17.93 -14.40
CA THR A 53 -0.88 -18.78 -13.35
C THR A 53 -1.26 -17.90 -12.16
N LEU A 54 -2.56 -17.64 -12.03
CA LEU A 54 -3.26 -16.99 -10.90
C LEU A 54 -2.91 -17.58 -9.51
N GLY A 55 -2.17 -18.70 -9.44
CA GLY A 55 -1.78 -19.38 -8.22
C GLY A 55 -0.69 -18.70 -7.38
N LYS A 56 -0.04 -17.62 -7.85
CA LYS A 56 1.07 -16.96 -7.12
C LYS A 56 0.75 -15.55 -6.60
N LEU A 57 -0.43 -15.00 -6.92
CA LEU A 57 -0.98 -13.73 -6.38
C LEU A 57 -1.83 -13.94 -5.11
N ALA A 58 -1.67 -15.09 -4.44
CA ALA A 58 -2.48 -15.47 -3.28
C ALA A 58 -2.28 -14.56 -2.05
N PHE A 59 -1.22 -13.77 -1.98
CA PHE A 59 -0.93 -12.95 -0.79
C PHE A 59 -1.85 -11.73 -0.63
N ALA A 60 -2.44 -11.19 -1.71
CA ALA A 60 -3.39 -10.07 -1.62
C ALA A 60 -4.84 -10.51 -1.35
N LEU A 61 -5.15 -11.81 -1.50
CA LEU A 61 -6.53 -12.33 -1.48
C LEU A 61 -6.90 -13.11 -0.21
N LEU A 62 -5.92 -13.48 0.64
CA LEU A 62 -6.14 -14.36 1.79
C LEU A 62 -6.77 -13.69 3.02
N ALA A 63 -7.05 -12.39 3.00
CA ALA A 63 -7.71 -11.70 4.12
C ALA A 63 -9.24 -11.75 4.10
N ALA A 64 -9.91 -12.33 3.09
CA ALA A 64 -11.38 -12.37 3.08
C ALA A 64 -11.98 -13.51 2.24
N ALA A 65 -11.96 -14.75 2.77
CA ALA A 65 -12.97 -15.77 2.48
C ALA A 65 -12.92 -16.87 3.56
N PRO A 66 -14.02 -17.17 4.29
CA PRO A 66 -14.14 -18.45 4.98
C PRO A 66 -14.25 -19.56 3.93
N ALA A 67 -13.42 -20.59 4.07
CA ALA A 67 -13.51 -21.80 3.26
C ALA A 67 -14.87 -22.48 3.50
N VAL A 68 -15.72 -22.52 2.47
CA VAL A 68 -16.91 -23.37 2.46
C VAL A 68 -16.61 -24.57 1.56
N GLY A 69 -16.21 -25.69 2.18
CA GLY A 69 -16.51 -27.02 1.66
C GLY A 69 -17.96 -27.36 2.02
N ALA A 70 -18.72 -28.23 1.34
CA ALA A 70 -18.31 -29.34 0.50
C ALA A 70 -19.47 -29.82 -0.39
N LEU A 71 -19.12 -30.68 -1.36
CA LEU A 71 -20.02 -31.54 -2.14
C LEU A 71 -20.58 -32.69 -1.29
N THR A 72 -21.87 -32.97 -1.51
CA THR A 72 -22.59 -34.28 -1.52
C THR A 72 -22.19 -35.40 -0.55
N GLY A 73 -23.14 -35.84 0.28
CA GLY A 73 -23.17 -37.19 0.87
C GLY A 73 -23.97 -37.25 2.16
N GLY A 74 -25.13 -37.90 2.13
CA GLY A 74 -26.02 -38.03 3.29
C GLY A 74 -25.47 -38.96 4.37
N ALA A 75 -25.46 -38.48 5.62
CA ALA A 75 -25.57 -39.27 6.83
C ALA A 75 -26.07 -38.35 7.96
N GLN A 76 -26.97 -38.86 8.79
CA GLN A 76 -27.73 -38.14 9.79
C GLN A 76 -26.83 -37.40 10.80
N ALA A 77 -27.04 -36.09 10.96
CA ALA A 77 -26.39 -35.29 11.97
C ALA A 77 -27.11 -35.45 13.32
N GLN A 78 -26.41 -36.07 14.27
CA GLN A 78 -26.71 -35.98 15.69
C GLN A 78 -26.07 -34.68 16.20
N GLU A 79 -26.91 -33.79 16.74
CA GLU A 79 -26.53 -32.46 17.21
C GLU A 79 -25.64 -32.58 18.46
N VAL A 80 -24.34 -32.35 18.29
CA VAL A 80 -23.42 -32.16 19.42
C VAL A 80 -23.15 -30.68 19.53
N ALA A 81 -23.80 -30.04 20.52
CA ALA A 81 -23.51 -28.67 20.92
C ALA A 81 -22.07 -28.62 21.46
N ILE A 82 -21.15 -28.11 20.64
CA ILE A 82 -19.84 -27.68 21.10
C ILE A 82 -19.98 -26.20 21.45
N GLU A 83 -20.04 -25.90 22.74
CA GLU A 83 -19.80 -24.55 23.25
C GLU A 83 -18.35 -24.16 22.91
N THR A 84 -18.17 -23.48 21.79
CA THR A 84 -16.89 -22.83 21.47
C THR A 84 -16.74 -21.64 22.40
N THR A 85 -16.09 -21.86 23.55
CA THR A 85 -15.59 -20.76 24.38
C THR A 85 -14.55 -20.02 23.53
N LEU A 86 -14.92 -18.84 23.04
CA LEU A 86 -13.99 -17.90 22.41
C LEU A 86 -13.02 -17.43 23.50
N THR A 87 -11.90 -18.13 23.64
CA THR A 87 -10.72 -17.55 24.28
C THR A 87 -10.25 -16.41 23.40
N THR A 88 -10.50 -15.17 23.85
CA THR A 88 -9.82 -13.98 23.34
C THR A 88 -8.32 -14.29 23.29
N PRO A 89 -7.65 -14.12 22.14
CA PRO A 89 -6.20 -14.20 22.09
C PRO A 89 -5.66 -13.17 23.08
N ALA A 90 -4.70 -13.59 23.90
CA ALA A 90 -4.02 -12.72 24.84
C ALA A 90 -3.57 -11.45 24.11
N GLU A 91 -4.03 -10.31 24.62
CA GLU A 91 -3.57 -8.99 24.29
C GLU A 91 -2.03 -9.01 24.45
N VAL A 92 -1.28 -8.93 23.34
CA VAL A 92 0.15 -8.64 23.41
C VAL A 92 0.25 -7.19 23.82
N ASP A 93 0.21 -7.00 25.14
CA ASP A 93 0.22 -5.73 25.81
C ASP A 93 1.59 -5.06 25.60
N LEU A 94 1.58 -3.99 24.82
CA LEU A 94 2.71 -3.07 24.70
C LEU A 94 3.01 -2.33 26.03
N ALA A 95 2.23 -2.56 27.09
CA ALA A 95 2.57 -2.10 28.45
C ALA A 95 3.75 -2.85 29.08
N GLN A 96 4.28 -3.92 28.47
CA GLN A 96 5.69 -4.24 28.71
C GLN A 96 6.55 -3.29 27.88
N GLN A 97 6.76 -2.10 28.45
CA GLN A 97 7.62 -1.00 28.02
C GLN A 97 9.05 -1.48 27.70
N GLN A 98 9.25 -2.18 26.60
CA GLN A 98 10.57 -2.17 25.95
C GLN A 98 10.68 -0.82 25.25
N GLN A 99 11.37 0.09 25.93
CA GLN A 99 11.80 1.35 25.36
C GLN A 99 12.49 1.06 24.01
N VAL A 100 11.92 1.59 22.93
CA VAL A 100 12.47 1.42 21.57
C VAL A 100 13.87 2.03 21.56
N GLN A 101 14.88 1.20 21.27
CA GLN A 101 16.26 1.63 21.26
C GLN A 101 16.58 2.42 19.97
N PRO A 102 17.49 3.41 20.00
CA PRO A 102 18.00 4.03 18.78
C PRO A 102 18.49 3.00 17.77
N GLY A 103 18.19 3.23 16.51
CA GLY A 103 18.49 2.32 15.41
C GLY A 103 17.53 1.16 15.23
N THR A 104 16.36 1.20 15.88
CA THR A 104 15.34 0.16 15.71
C THR A 104 14.55 0.37 14.42
N LEU A 105 14.31 -0.72 13.70
CA LEU A 105 13.30 -0.79 12.66
C LEU A 105 12.00 -1.31 13.28
N ILE A 106 10.92 -0.54 13.18
CA ILE A 106 9.59 -0.91 13.67
C ILE A 106 8.80 -1.37 12.45
N VAL A 107 8.43 -2.65 12.40
CA VAL A 107 7.66 -3.22 11.28
C VAL A 107 6.19 -3.33 11.67
N SER A 108 5.36 -2.48 11.06
CA SER A 108 3.90 -2.51 11.20
C SER A 108 3.27 -3.33 10.08
N ASP A 109 2.83 -4.54 10.40
CA ASP A 109 2.31 -5.49 9.42
C ASP A 109 1.38 -6.55 10.05
N PHE A 110 0.92 -7.50 9.26
CA PHE A 110 0.11 -8.64 9.64
C PHE A 110 1.01 -9.82 10.04
N PHE A 111 1.04 -10.14 11.33
CA PHE A 111 1.81 -11.23 11.93
C PHE A 111 0.94 -12.42 12.34
N ASP A 112 -0.37 -12.36 12.08
CA ASP A 112 -1.29 -13.45 12.36
C ASP A 112 -1.19 -14.59 11.32
N ASN A 113 -0.91 -15.80 11.80
CA ASN A 113 -0.79 -17.00 10.97
C ASN A 113 -2.17 -17.63 10.72
N ARG A 114 -2.80 -17.32 9.58
CA ARG A 114 -4.07 -17.94 9.18
C ARG A 114 -3.92 -19.08 8.17
N ALA A 115 -2.81 -19.19 7.46
CA ALA A 115 -2.59 -20.24 6.45
C ALA A 115 -1.13 -20.38 5.95
N GLY A 116 -0.11 -19.96 6.71
CA GLY A 116 1.28 -19.95 6.25
C GLY A 116 2.16 -18.95 6.98
N THR A 117 3.35 -18.66 6.44
CA THR A 117 4.23 -17.62 6.99
C THR A 117 3.50 -16.26 6.95
N PRO A 118 3.30 -15.59 8.10
CA PRO A 118 2.65 -14.29 8.12
C PRO A 118 3.40 -13.28 7.24
N HIS A 119 2.68 -12.37 6.59
CA HIS A 119 3.30 -11.39 5.69
C HIS A 119 4.36 -10.55 6.42
N GLY A 120 4.09 -10.12 7.65
CA GLY A 120 5.04 -9.36 8.48
C GLY A 120 6.34 -10.10 8.79
N GLU A 121 6.31 -11.44 8.87
CA GLU A 121 7.52 -12.25 9.05
C GLU A 121 8.40 -12.23 7.79
N VAL A 122 7.78 -12.24 6.60
CA VAL A 122 8.50 -12.13 5.32
C VAL A 122 9.07 -10.71 5.15
N VAL A 123 8.33 -9.69 5.55
CA VAL A 123 8.78 -8.29 5.56
C VAL A 123 9.99 -8.10 6.48
N GLU A 124 9.95 -8.63 7.71
CA GLU A 124 11.12 -8.63 8.60
C GLU A 124 12.31 -9.36 7.96
N LYS A 125 12.05 -10.54 7.38
CA LYS A 125 13.09 -11.34 6.75
C LYS A 125 13.82 -10.57 5.64
N SER A 126 13.13 -9.72 4.88
CA SER A 126 13.77 -8.88 3.85
C SER A 126 14.84 -7.94 4.42
N SER A 127 14.59 -7.31 5.57
CA SER A 127 15.61 -6.54 6.31
C SER A 127 16.80 -7.39 6.75
N ARG A 128 16.51 -8.60 7.25
CA ARG A 128 17.54 -9.52 7.74
C ARG A 128 18.44 -10.04 6.61
N GLU A 129 17.87 -10.33 5.43
CA GLU A 129 18.63 -10.76 4.25
C GLU A 129 19.57 -9.67 3.73
N LEU A 130 19.14 -8.40 3.80
CA LEU A 130 20.02 -7.26 3.54
C LEU A 130 21.19 -7.21 4.54
N GLY A 131 21.05 -7.77 5.74
CA GLY A 131 22.11 -7.84 6.75
C GLY A 131 21.88 -6.93 7.96
N PHE A 132 20.65 -6.44 8.16
CA PHE A 132 20.31 -5.62 9.31
C PHE A 132 20.34 -6.43 10.61
N LYS A 133 21.24 -6.04 11.54
CA LYS A 133 21.45 -6.74 12.82
C LYS A 133 20.88 -6.02 14.04
N ASN A 134 20.43 -4.77 13.90
CA ASN A 134 19.80 -4.04 15.02
C ASN A 134 18.45 -4.67 15.40
N SER A 135 17.85 -4.10 16.46
CA SER A 135 16.54 -4.48 16.93
C SER A 135 15.47 -4.27 15.85
N ILE A 136 14.57 -5.25 15.71
CA ILE A 136 13.33 -5.10 14.95
C ILE A 136 12.18 -5.28 15.93
N VAL A 137 11.30 -4.28 16.00
CA VAL A 137 10.05 -4.36 16.78
C VAL A 137 8.91 -4.67 15.84
N LYS A 138 8.24 -5.81 16.06
CA LYS A 138 7.07 -6.24 15.29
C LYS A 138 5.82 -5.62 15.89
N LYS A 139 4.98 -5.00 15.07
CA LYS A 139 3.71 -4.41 15.47
C LYS A 139 2.60 -4.99 14.62
N GLN A 140 1.71 -5.76 15.25
CA GLN A 140 0.49 -6.22 14.61
C GLN A 140 -0.39 -5.02 14.29
N VAL A 141 -0.76 -4.89 13.02
CA VAL A 141 -1.77 -3.91 12.59
C VAL A 141 -3.07 -4.16 13.35
N GLN A 142 -3.49 -3.15 14.11
CA GLN A 142 -4.73 -3.20 14.85
C GLN A 142 -5.92 -2.96 13.92
N GLU A 143 -6.93 -3.81 14.06
CA GLU A 143 -8.19 -3.67 13.37
C GLU A 143 -9.02 -2.53 14.00
N ASN A 144 -9.49 -1.60 13.19
CA ASN A 144 -10.36 -0.51 13.62
C ASN A 144 -11.77 -0.64 13.03
N ALA A 145 -12.67 0.26 13.42
CA ALA A 145 -14.06 0.22 12.96
C ALA A 145 -14.16 0.32 11.43
N SER A 146 -13.33 1.14 10.78
CA SER A 146 -13.31 1.29 9.33
C SER A 146 -12.78 0.04 8.63
N THR A 147 -11.70 -0.58 9.13
CA THR A 147 -11.19 -1.83 8.54
C THR A 147 -12.21 -2.95 8.64
N ARG A 148 -12.93 -3.08 9.78
CA ARG A 148 -14.05 -4.02 9.94
C ARG A 148 -15.17 -3.83 8.92
N ILE A 149 -15.53 -2.58 8.65
CA ILE A 149 -16.57 -2.27 7.66
C ILE A 149 -16.10 -2.72 6.27
N ALA A 150 -14.88 -2.37 5.90
CA ALA A 150 -14.33 -2.68 4.59
C ALA A 150 -14.12 -4.20 4.38
N GLU A 151 -13.64 -4.94 5.38
CA GLU A 151 -13.39 -6.39 5.29
C GLU A 151 -14.67 -7.21 5.10
N ARG A 152 -15.80 -6.69 5.59
CA ARG A 152 -17.11 -7.35 5.42
C ARG A 152 -17.70 -7.14 4.02
N TYR A 153 -17.11 -6.29 3.17
CA TYR A 153 -17.68 -5.91 1.88
C TYR A 153 -18.04 -7.12 1.01
N TYR A 154 -17.07 -7.98 0.67
CA TYR A 154 -17.33 -9.10 -0.24
C TYR A 154 -18.29 -10.14 0.36
N SER A 155 -18.18 -10.43 1.66
CA SER A 155 -19.11 -11.35 2.33
C SER A 155 -20.57 -10.85 2.25
N ARG A 156 -20.80 -9.55 2.46
CA ARG A 156 -22.12 -8.92 2.38
C ARG A 156 -22.57 -8.73 0.93
N LEU A 157 -21.65 -8.38 0.03
CA LEU A 157 -21.90 -8.29 -1.40
C LEU A 157 -22.40 -9.63 -1.93
N ASP A 158 -21.85 -10.75 -1.47
CA ASP A 158 -22.28 -12.07 -1.89
C ASP A 158 -23.62 -12.48 -1.26
N ALA A 159 -23.84 -12.17 0.03
CA ALA A 159 -25.01 -12.64 0.79
C ALA A 159 -26.29 -11.80 0.66
N ARG A 160 -26.21 -10.54 0.23
CA ARG A 160 -27.36 -9.60 0.25
C ARG A 160 -27.80 -9.19 -1.16
N SER A 161 -29.09 -8.89 -1.31
CA SER A 161 -29.62 -8.17 -2.47
C SER A 161 -29.54 -6.66 -2.22
N PHE A 162 -29.39 -5.89 -3.29
CA PHE A 162 -29.28 -4.43 -3.25
C PHE A 162 -30.07 -3.84 -4.41
N SER A 163 -30.70 -2.67 -4.20
CA SER A 163 -31.06 -1.78 -5.30
C SER A 163 -29.78 -1.20 -5.94
N PRO A 164 -29.85 -0.64 -7.17
CA PRO A 164 -28.73 0.06 -7.80
C PRO A 164 -28.13 1.19 -6.95
N GLU A 165 -28.97 1.95 -6.25
CA GLU A 165 -28.55 3.02 -5.36
C GLU A 165 -27.90 2.46 -4.10
N GLU A 166 -28.52 1.45 -3.47
CA GLU A 166 -27.98 0.82 -2.26
C GLU A 166 -26.60 0.18 -2.48
N ILE A 167 -26.37 -0.44 -3.65
CA ILE A 167 -25.05 -1.03 -3.96
C ILE A 167 -24.01 0.04 -4.30
N LYS A 168 -24.43 1.17 -4.89
CA LYS A 168 -23.54 2.32 -5.13
C LYS A 168 -23.04 2.85 -3.78
N ASP A 169 -23.95 3.12 -2.86
CA ASP A 169 -23.62 3.61 -1.51
C ASP A 169 -22.80 2.58 -0.73
N PHE A 170 -23.17 1.30 -0.81
CA PHE A 170 -22.41 0.23 -0.14
C PHE A 170 -20.98 0.09 -0.68
N THR A 171 -20.78 0.34 -1.98
CA THR A 171 -19.45 0.33 -2.60
C THR A 171 -18.67 1.60 -2.28
N TYR A 172 -19.34 2.75 -2.24
CA TYR A 172 -18.77 4.01 -1.74
C TYR A 172 -18.21 3.84 -0.32
N ASP A 173 -19.00 3.29 0.59
CA ASP A 173 -18.60 3.04 1.98
C ASP A 173 -17.38 2.11 2.06
N TYR A 174 -17.33 1.06 1.24
CA TYR A 174 -16.16 0.19 1.16
C TYR A 174 -14.90 0.96 0.74
N MET A 175 -14.97 1.71 -0.35
CA MET A 175 -13.86 2.50 -0.87
C MET A 175 -13.36 3.53 0.16
N LEU A 176 -14.29 4.20 0.84
CA LEU A 176 -13.99 5.19 1.87
C LEU A 176 -13.33 4.53 3.08
N HIS A 177 -13.98 3.53 3.67
CA HIS A 177 -13.52 2.89 4.89
C HIS A 177 -12.22 2.11 4.70
N ARG A 178 -11.92 1.64 3.48
CA ARG A 178 -10.63 1.01 3.19
C ARG A 178 -9.46 2.00 3.30
N GLN A 179 -9.63 3.20 2.75
CA GLN A 179 -8.61 4.27 2.84
C GLN A 179 -8.54 4.85 4.25
N MET A 180 -9.69 5.20 4.85
CA MET A 180 -9.75 5.73 6.22
C MET A 180 -9.17 4.75 7.23
N GLY A 181 -9.50 3.47 7.13
CA GLY A 181 -9.00 2.45 8.04
C GLY A 181 -7.48 2.33 8.01
N SER A 182 -6.87 2.44 6.83
CA SER A 182 -5.41 2.46 6.70
C SER A 182 -4.77 3.67 7.40
N LEU A 183 -5.31 4.87 7.16
CA LEU A 183 -4.85 6.12 7.77
C LEU A 183 -5.02 6.11 9.29
N GLN A 184 -6.18 5.67 9.78
CA GLN A 184 -6.49 5.60 11.21
C GLN A 184 -5.55 4.64 11.94
N SER A 185 -5.40 3.39 11.45
CA SER A 185 -4.49 2.42 12.08
C SER A 185 -3.02 2.88 12.05
N ALA A 186 -2.57 3.56 11.00
CA ALA A 186 -1.20 4.09 10.96
C ALA A 186 -1.01 5.29 11.89
N GLY A 187 -2.00 6.20 11.93
CA GLY A 187 -1.98 7.37 12.81
C GLY A 187 -2.02 7.00 14.29
N GLU A 188 -2.84 6.02 14.68
CA GLU A 188 -2.91 5.51 16.06
C GLU A 188 -1.59 4.89 16.51
N GLU A 189 -0.93 4.15 15.61
CA GLU A 189 0.38 3.56 15.88
C GLU A 189 1.47 4.62 16.05
N LEU A 190 1.50 5.63 15.17
CA LEU A 190 2.39 6.79 15.31
C LEU A 190 2.14 7.55 16.62
N ASP A 191 0.88 7.75 17.00
CA ASP A 191 0.53 8.39 18.27
C ASP A 191 1.05 7.57 19.47
N ALA A 192 0.91 6.24 19.44
CA ALA A 192 1.45 5.36 20.48
C ALA A 192 2.98 5.40 20.56
N LEU A 193 3.68 5.40 19.42
CA LEU A 193 5.14 5.50 19.36
C LEU A 193 5.66 6.86 19.84
N ASN A 194 4.93 7.94 19.54
CA ASN A 194 5.20 9.28 20.06
C ASN A 194 5.04 9.34 21.59
N GLN A 195 3.95 8.77 22.12
CA GLN A 195 3.71 8.71 23.57
C GLN A 195 4.78 7.89 24.30
N ALA A 196 5.29 6.83 23.67
CA ALA A 196 6.40 6.04 24.19
C ALA A 196 7.76 6.77 24.12
N GLY A 197 7.83 7.95 23.50
CA GLY A 197 9.07 8.72 23.38
C GLY A 197 10.09 8.09 22.43
N THR A 198 9.63 7.38 21.40
CA THR A 198 10.49 6.75 20.37
C THR A 198 11.36 7.81 19.68
N ARG A 199 12.65 7.53 19.50
CA ARG A 199 13.63 8.42 18.87
C ARG A 199 14.63 7.64 18.04
N ASN A 200 15.21 8.28 17.03
CA ASN A 200 16.29 7.73 16.20
C ASN A 200 15.94 6.35 15.63
N SER A 201 14.70 6.17 15.22
CA SER A 201 14.15 4.88 14.76
C SER A 201 13.37 5.07 13.47
N VAL A 202 13.03 3.96 12.81
CA VAL A 202 12.26 3.98 11.57
C VAL A 202 10.99 3.17 11.71
N LEU A 203 9.84 3.77 11.37
CA LEU A 203 8.59 3.04 11.20
C LEU A 203 8.44 2.61 9.74
N ASN A 204 8.40 1.31 9.51
CA ASN A 204 8.11 0.70 8.22
C ASN A 204 6.62 0.35 8.12
N LEU A 205 5.94 0.99 7.17
CA LEU A 205 4.55 0.73 6.80
C LEU A 205 4.52 -0.01 5.45
N SER A 206 4.66 -1.33 5.49
CA SER A 206 4.55 -2.22 4.31
C SER A 206 3.09 -2.44 3.85
N ARG A 207 2.23 -1.47 4.14
CA ARG A 207 0.78 -1.48 3.95
C ARG A 207 0.31 -0.16 3.38
N GLY A 208 -0.97 -0.09 3.04
CA GLY A 208 -1.60 1.12 2.52
C GLY A 208 -2.67 0.78 1.49
N TRP A 209 -3.59 1.72 1.31
CA TRP A 209 -4.68 1.63 0.34
C TRP A 209 -4.78 2.94 -0.44
N GLY A 210 -4.49 2.87 -1.74
CA GLY A 210 -4.73 3.94 -2.72
C GLY A 210 -5.88 3.61 -3.68
N LYS A 211 -6.19 4.53 -4.60
CA LYS A 211 -7.25 4.34 -5.60
C LYS A 211 -6.97 3.14 -6.51
N ALA A 212 -5.72 2.98 -6.97
CA ALA A 212 -5.32 1.87 -7.83
C ALA A 212 -5.58 0.48 -7.21
N GLN A 213 -5.25 0.27 -5.93
CA GLN A 213 -5.49 -1.01 -5.24
C GLN A 213 -6.98 -1.32 -5.06
N ILE A 214 -7.78 -0.29 -4.81
CA ILE A 214 -9.23 -0.45 -4.66
C ILE A 214 -9.87 -0.76 -6.01
N MET A 215 -9.44 -0.05 -7.06
CA MET A 215 -9.84 -0.31 -8.44
C MET A 215 -9.50 -1.74 -8.83
N GLU A 216 -8.25 -2.17 -8.64
CA GLU A 216 -7.79 -3.54 -8.89
C GLU A 216 -8.65 -4.57 -8.15
N SER A 217 -8.86 -4.39 -6.84
CA SER A 217 -9.67 -5.31 -6.03
C SER A 217 -11.12 -5.43 -6.52
N LEU A 218 -11.77 -4.33 -6.90
CA LEU A 218 -13.14 -4.35 -7.41
C LEU A 218 -13.22 -4.89 -8.84
N TYR A 219 -12.30 -4.43 -9.69
CA TYR A 219 -12.26 -4.76 -11.10
C TYR A 219 -11.91 -6.22 -11.31
N GLU A 220 -10.84 -6.75 -10.72
CA GLU A 220 -10.46 -8.17 -10.87
C GLU A 220 -11.61 -9.10 -10.44
N ARG A 221 -12.23 -8.84 -9.30
CA ARG A 221 -13.30 -9.70 -8.75
C ARG A 221 -14.59 -9.67 -9.55
N THR A 222 -14.82 -8.64 -10.35
CA THR A 222 -15.98 -8.55 -11.26
C THR A 222 -15.63 -9.04 -12.66
N ARG A 223 -14.43 -8.71 -13.15
CA ARG A 223 -13.85 -9.15 -14.43
C ARG A 223 -13.84 -10.66 -14.61
N ILE A 224 -13.67 -11.41 -13.53
CA ILE A 224 -13.77 -12.89 -13.55
C ILE A 224 -15.07 -13.37 -14.23
N ALA A 225 -16.16 -12.60 -14.26
CA ALA A 225 -17.39 -12.98 -14.97
C ALA A 225 -17.17 -13.27 -16.46
N TRP A 226 -16.31 -12.49 -17.13
CA TRP A 226 -16.05 -12.58 -18.56
C TRP A 226 -14.62 -13.04 -18.90
N ASP A 227 -13.85 -13.45 -17.90
CA ASP A 227 -12.53 -14.05 -18.12
C ASP A 227 -12.69 -15.51 -18.59
N ALA A 228 -12.39 -15.75 -19.87
CA ALA A 228 -12.48 -17.07 -20.48
C ALA A 228 -11.51 -18.11 -19.87
N THR A 229 -10.47 -17.66 -19.17
CA THR A 229 -9.48 -18.54 -18.52
C THR A 229 -9.85 -18.88 -17.07
N ALA A 230 -10.84 -18.20 -16.49
CA ALA A 230 -11.24 -18.42 -15.12
C ALA A 230 -12.03 -19.74 -14.95
N HIS A 231 -11.86 -20.38 -13.79
CA HIS A 231 -12.62 -21.57 -13.42
C HIS A 231 -14.13 -21.29 -13.47
N PRO A 232 -14.99 -22.21 -13.97
CA PRO A 232 -16.43 -21.97 -14.12
C PRO A 232 -17.13 -21.50 -12.83
N GLN A 233 -16.77 -22.07 -11.69
CA GLN A 233 -17.34 -21.63 -10.40
C GLN A 233 -16.94 -20.19 -10.04
N SER A 234 -15.70 -19.79 -10.35
CA SER A 234 -15.23 -18.42 -10.15
C SER A 234 -16.01 -17.46 -11.04
N ARG A 235 -16.28 -17.85 -12.29
CA ARG A 235 -17.11 -17.06 -13.22
C ARG A 235 -18.50 -16.81 -12.65
N VAL A 236 -19.19 -17.82 -12.12
CA VAL A 236 -20.51 -17.66 -11.46
C VAL A 236 -20.45 -16.64 -10.30
N VAL A 237 -19.38 -16.65 -9.50
CA VAL A 237 -19.18 -15.66 -8.44
C VAL A 237 -18.97 -14.25 -9.02
N GLY A 238 -18.14 -14.14 -10.06
CA GLY A 238 -17.91 -12.89 -10.78
C GLY A 238 -19.21 -12.33 -11.38
N GLU A 239 -19.99 -13.16 -12.05
CA GLU A 239 -21.28 -12.83 -12.65
C GLU A 239 -22.25 -12.30 -11.60
N ARG A 240 -22.36 -12.97 -10.45
CA ARG A 240 -23.21 -12.50 -9.35
C ARG A 240 -22.79 -11.12 -8.84
N ARG A 241 -21.49 -10.84 -8.74
CA ARG A 241 -20.97 -9.54 -8.30
C ARG A 241 -21.20 -8.47 -9.36
N LEU A 242 -20.96 -8.78 -10.63
CA LEU A 242 -21.20 -7.89 -11.75
C LEU A 242 -22.69 -7.53 -11.89
N ASN A 243 -23.59 -8.51 -11.72
CA ASN A 243 -25.04 -8.28 -11.73
C ASN A 243 -25.51 -7.32 -10.63
N LYS A 244 -24.78 -7.22 -9.52
CA LYS A 244 -25.06 -6.25 -8.46
C LYS A 244 -24.43 -4.89 -8.78
N LEU A 245 -23.18 -4.87 -9.24
CA LEU A 245 -22.44 -3.61 -9.38
C LEU A 245 -22.73 -2.87 -10.69
N ALA A 246 -23.00 -3.54 -11.81
CA ALA A 246 -23.25 -2.89 -13.10
C ALA A 246 -24.47 -1.94 -13.08
N PRO A 247 -25.62 -2.32 -12.47
CA PRO A 247 -26.77 -1.42 -12.38
C PRO A 247 -26.50 -0.12 -11.63
N ALA A 248 -25.55 -0.11 -10.68
CA ALA A 248 -25.12 1.09 -9.95
C ALA A 248 -24.61 2.21 -10.87
N PHE A 249 -24.18 1.83 -12.08
CA PHE A 249 -23.63 2.71 -13.11
C PHE A 249 -24.56 2.79 -14.34
N GLY A 250 -25.80 2.35 -14.22
CA GLY A 250 -26.78 2.36 -15.31
C GLY A 250 -26.47 1.35 -16.43
N LEU A 251 -25.72 0.29 -16.13
CA LEU A 251 -25.31 -0.73 -17.09
C LEU A 251 -26.02 -2.06 -16.81
N LYS A 252 -26.21 -2.87 -17.86
CA LYS A 252 -26.60 -4.27 -17.72
C LYS A 252 -25.35 -5.13 -17.67
N ALA A 253 -25.30 -6.08 -16.74
CA ALA A 253 -24.17 -7.00 -16.63
C ALA A 253 -23.94 -7.81 -17.91
N GLN A 254 -25.03 -8.23 -18.57
CA GLN A 254 -24.94 -8.97 -19.84
C GLN A 254 -24.23 -8.15 -20.92
N ASP A 255 -24.50 -6.84 -21.02
CA ASP A 255 -23.85 -5.97 -22.00
C ASP A 255 -22.34 -5.84 -21.77
N ILE A 256 -21.88 -5.98 -20.52
CA ILE A 256 -20.45 -5.95 -20.14
C ILE A 256 -19.78 -7.30 -20.45
N MET A 257 -20.49 -8.41 -20.22
CA MET A 257 -19.97 -9.75 -20.49
C MET A 257 -19.84 -10.02 -21.98
N ASP A 258 -20.88 -9.69 -22.75
CA ASP A 258 -20.96 -10.01 -24.18
C ASP A 258 -20.12 -9.08 -25.06
N ASN A 259 -19.91 -7.83 -24.64
CA ASN A 259 -19.20 -6.83 -25.43
C ASN A 259 -17.85 -6.47 -24.83
N VAL A 260 -16.82 -6.42 -25.67
CA VAL A 260 -15.54 -5.76 -25.38
C VAL A 260 -15.67 -4.29 -25.80
N GLY A 261 -14.96 -3.37 -25.15
CA GLY A 261 -15.00 -1.94 -25.50
C GLY A 261 -16.00 -1.15 -24.66
N ASP A 262 -16.99 -0.51 -25.29
CA ASP A 262 -17.78 0.58 -24.69
C ASP A 262 -18.45 0.26 -23.35
N SER A 263 -19.12 -0.90 -23.22
CA SER A 263 -19.77 -1.29 -21.96
C SER A 263 -18.75 -1.51 -20.84
N ARG A 264 -17.59 -2.10 -21.15
CA ARG A 264 -16.50 -2.29 -20.19
C ARG A 264 -15.81 -0.97 -19.86
N ALA A 265 -15.63 -0.07 -20.82
CA ALA A 265 -15.12 1.28 -20.59
C ALA A 265 -16.02 2.07 -19.64
N LYS A 266 -17.36 2.05 -19.87
CA LYS A 266 -18.32 2.71 -18.98
C LYS A 266 -18.31 2.12 -17.58
N PHE A 267 -18.16 0.80 -17.46
CA PHE A 267 -18.05 0.14 -16.16
C PHE A 267 -16.78 0.53 -15.41
N GLN A 268 -15.63 0.49 -16.08
CA GLN A 268 -14.34 0.96 -15.55
C GLN A 268 -14.43 2.42 -15.10
N GLN A 269 -14.95 3.30 -15.94
CA GLN A 269 -15.12 4.72 -15.61
C GLN A 269 -16.12 4.94 -14.47
N GLY A 270 -17.18 4.13 -14.37
CA GLY A 270 -18.13 4.18 -13.25
C GLY A 270 -17.47 3.93 -11.89
N ILE A 271 -16.57 2.94 -11.81
CA ILE A 271 -15.80 2.66 -10.59
C ILE A 271 -14.82 3.80 -10.29
N LEU A 272 -14.12 4.31 -11.30
CA LEU A 272 -13.19 5.43 -11.16
C LEU A 272 -13.87 6.71 -10.67
N ASN A 273 -15.02 7.05 -11.25
CA ASN A 273 -15.81 8.22 -10.83
C ASN A 273 -16.23 8.10 -9.37
N LEU A 274 -16.61 6.90 -8.92
CA LEU A 274 -16.96 6.67 -7.52
C LEU A 274 -15.74 6.78 -6.60
N LEU A 275 -14.57 6.32 -7.03
CA LEU A 275 -13.31 6.50 -6.31
C LEU A 275 -12.91 7.97 -6.18
N ASP A 276 -13.14 8.76 -7.22
CA ASP A 276 -12.88 10.20 -7.21
C ASP A 276 -13.87 10.94 -6.30
N GLU A 277 -15.14 10.55 -6.30
CA GLU A 277 -16.18 11.04 -5.37
C GLU A 277 -15.78 10.78 -3.91
N VAL A 278 -15.35 9.55 -3.58
CA VAL A 278 -14.82 9.18 -2.26
C VAL A 278 -13.58 9.99 -1.90
N GLY A 279 -12.73 10.30 -2.87
CA GLY A 279 -11.53 11.13 -2.69
C GLY A 279 -11.82 12.54 -2.19
N GLN A 280 -13.05 13.03 -2.36
CA GLN A 280 -13.50 14.34 -1.89
C GLN A 280 -14.28 14.29 -0.56
N ASP A 281 -14.42 13.12 0.08
CA ASP A 281 -15.15 13.00 1.36
C ASP A 281 -14.37 13.68 2.50
N ASP A 282 -15.04 14.57 3.24
CA ASP A 282 -14.47 15.31 4.37
C ASP A 282 -13.92 14.37 5.47
N ARG A 283 -14.53 13.20 5.66
CA ARG A 283 -14.06 12.21 6.65
C ARG A 283 -12.71 11.62 6.25
N LEU A 284 -12.48 11.41 4.96
CA LEU A 284 -11.19 10.98 4.44
C LEU A 284 -10.14 12.08 4.59
N ALA A 285 -10.49 13.32 4.23
CA ALA A 285 -9.60 14.47 4.39
C ALA A 285 -9.20 14.70 5.87
N ALA A 286 -10.16 14.54 6.79
CA ALA A 286 -9.90 14.63 8.24
C ALA A 286 -8.98 13.49 8.72
N ALA A 287 -9.17 12.26 8.24
CA ALA A 287 -8.30 11.13 8.55
C ALA A 287 -6.87 11.37 8.03
N GLN A 288 -6.73 11.90 6.81
CA GLN A 288 -5.43 12.26 6.23
C GLN A 288 -4.72 13.31 7.08
N LYS A 289 -5.40 14.42 7.40
CA LYS A 289 -4.83 15.50 8.23
C LYS A 289 -4.39 14.99 9.61
N ARG A 290 -5.13 14.06 10.21
CA ARG A 290 -4.73 13.44 11.49
C ARG A 290 -3.46 12.61 11.32
N TYR A 291 -3.40 11.77 10.29
CA TYR A 291 -2.23 10.93 9.99
C TYR A 291 -1.00 11.80 9.72
N ASP A 292 -1.10 12.82 8.86
CA ASP A 292 0.00 13.74 8.57
C ASP A 292 0.51 14.44 9.83
N GLY A 293 -0.40 14.89 10.70
CA GLY A 293 -0.01 15.46 11.99
C GLY A 293 0.71 14.47 12.91
N ALA A 294 0.37 13.17 12.84
CA ALA A 294 1.04 12.13 13.63
C ALA A 294 2.44 11.80 13.08
N VAL A 295 2.60 11.79 11.74
CA VAL A 295 3.91 11.67 11.06
C VAL A 295 4.82 12.82 11.48
N SER A 296 4.37 14.06 11.35
CA SER A 296 5.17 15.24 11.68
C SER A 296 5.67 15.24 13.13
N ARG A 297 4.82 14.82 14.08
CA ARG A 297 5.22 14.65 15.48
C ARG A 297 6.26 13.54 15.65
N PHE A 298 6.09 12.42 14.96
CA PHE A 298 7.03 11.30 15.02
C PHE A 298 8.40 11.67 14.46
N GLU A 299 8.44 12.35 13.32
CA GLU A 299 9.69 12.80 12.70
C GLU A 299 10.39 13.90 13.50
N SER A 300 9.64 14.76 14.21
CA SER A 300 10.21 15.79 15.10
C SER A 300 11.06 15.23 16.26
N ASN A 301 10.96 13.92 16.50
CA ASN A 301 11.76 13.17 17.46
C ASN A 301 12.96 12.44 16.80
N ASN A 302 13.41 12.91 15.63
CA ASN A 302 14.48 12.30 14.81
C ASN A 302 14.15 10.86 14.43
N ASN A 303 12.93 10.61 13.99
CA ASN A 303 12.55 9.33 13.40
C ASN A 303 12.25 9.52 11.92
N SER A 304 12.18 8.42 11.17
CA SER A 304 11.65 8.41 9.80
C SER A 304 10.47 7.47 9.66
N VAL A 305 9.58 7.77 8.72
CA VAL A 305 8.52 6.85 8.28
C VAL A 305 8.80 6.44 6.84
N VAL A 306 8.76 5.13 6.58
CA VAL A 306 8.95 4.56 5.24
C VAL A 306 7.70 3.80 4.84
N VAL A 307 7.16 4.08 3.66
CA VAL A 307 5.88 3.57 3.17
C VAL A 307 6.07 2.81 1.86
N ALA A 308 5.44 1.65 1.72
CA ALA A 308 5.43 0.92 0.45
C ALA A 308 4.61 1.65 -0.62
N ALA A 309 5.11 1.79 -1.85
CA ALA A 309 4.40 2.44 -2.94
C ALA A 309 3.11 1.70 -3.40
N ALA A 310 2.96 0.43 -3.00
CA ALA A 310 1.93 -0.53 -3.41
C ALA A 310 2.16 -1.20 -4.77
N ASN A 311 1.38 -2.27 -5.00
CA ASN A 311 1.63 -3.32 -6.01
C ASN A 311 0.61 -3.36 -7.17
N SER A 312 -0.05 -2.25 -7.48
CA SER A 312 -1.11 -2.16 -8.49
C SER A 312 -0.67 -1.54 -9.81
N GLY A 313 0.64 -1.51 -10.12
CA GLY A 313 1.21 -0.96 -11.36
C GLY A 313 0.65 -1.58 -12.64
N ARG A 314 0.14 -2.82 -12.56
CA ARG A 314 -0.42 -3.56 -13.71
C ARG A 314 -1.91 -3.33 -13.93
N VAL A 315 -2.61 -2.61 -13.05
CA VAL A 315 -4.08 -2.46 -13.13
C VAL A 315 -4.54 -1.86 -14.46
N LEU A 316 -3.79 -0.91 -15.02
CA LEU A 316 -4.12 -0.31 -16.33
C LEU A 316 -3.90 -1.26 -17.48
N SER A 317 -2.87 -2.11 -17.42
CA SER A 317 -2.65 -3.15 -18.42
C SER A 317 -3.81 -4.15 -18.41
N LEU A 318 -4.29 -4.52 -17.22
CA LEU A 318 -5.45 -5.39 -17.07
C LEU A 318 -6.73 -4.75 -17.64
N MET A 319 -6.96 -3.47 -17.36
CA MET A 319 -8.12 -2.73 -17.89
C MET A 319 -8.05 -2.54 -19.41
N ALA A 320 -6.84 -2.32 -19.96
CA ALA A 320 -6.59 -2.15 -21.38
C ALA A 320 -6.88 -3.41 -22.22
N LEU A 321 -6.89 -4.60 -21.60
CA LEU A 321 -7.31 -5.84 -22.26
C LEU A 321 -8.82 -5.84 -22.60
N ASP A 322 -9.60 -5.03 -21.90
CA ASP A 322 -11.06 -5.06 -21.92
C ASP A 322 -11.69 -3.82 -22.59
N ALA A 323 -11.01 -2.67 -22.52
CA ALA A 323 -11.47 -1.41 -23.08
C ALA A 323 -10.31 -0.42 -23.27
N PRO A 324 -10.48 0.70 -23.99
CA PRO A 324 -9.50 1.78 -24.01
C PRO A 324 -9.16 2.25 -22.58
N THR A 325 -7.89 2.60 -22.34
CA THR A 325 -7.43 3.11 -21.05
C THR A 325 -8.26 4.33 -20.64
N PRO A 326 -8.89 4.32 -19.44
CA PRO A 326 -9.67 5.46 -18.99
C PRO A 326 -8.80 6.64 -18.58
N GLU A 327 -9.43 7.80 -18.44
CA GLU A 327 -8.82 8.97 -17.82
C GLU A 327 -8.67 8.74 -16.31
N LEU A 328 -7.52 9.11 -15.76
CA LEU A 328 -7.18 8.88 -14.35
C LEU A 328 -6.91 10.21 -13.67
N ALA A 329 -7.33 10.31 -12.40
CA ALA A 329 -6.87 11.38 -11.53
C ALA A 329 -5.32 11.32 -11.37
N PRO A 330 -4.64 12.47 -11.25
CA PRO A 330 -3.18 12.50 -11.08
C PRO A 330 -2.65 11.70 -9.88
N ASP A 331 -3.48 11.53 -8.84
CA ASP A 331 -3.15 10.80 -7.62
C ASP A 331 -3.58 9.32 -7.64
N PHE A 332 -4.02 8.78 -8.79
CA PHE A 332 -4.60 7.43 -8.87
C PHE A 332 -3.70 6.32 -8.31
N PHE A 333 -2.40 6.41 -8.59
CA PHE A 333 -1.40 5.45 -8.11
C PHE A 333 -0.80 5.81 -6.74
N ARG A 334 -1.11 6.96 -6.17
CA ARG A 334 -0.51 7.37 -4.91
C ARG A 334 -1.03 6.53 -3.75
N ASN A 335 -0.13 5.95 -2.95
CA ASN A 335 -0.51 5.34 -1.69
C ASN A 335 -1.01 6.44 -0.74
N ARG A 336 -2.16 6.24 -0.10
CA ARG A 336 -2.73 7.26 0.80
C ARG A 336 -1.87 7.54 2.05
N LEU A 337 -0.98 6.61 2.42
CA LEU A 337 0.01 6.83 3.48
C LEU A 337 1.22 7.67 3.02
N ALA A 338 1.36 7.95 1.73
CA ALA A 338 2.42 8.79 1.18
C ALA A 338 2.11 10.29 1.29
N ASN A 339 3.00 11.06 1.91
CA ASN A 339 2.97 12.53 2.03
C ASN A 339 4.41 13.07 1.90
N ASP A 340 4.61 14.39 2.07
CA ASP A 340 5.91 15.03 1.84
C ASP A 340 6.95 14.77 2.94
N GLU A 341 6.56 14.18 4.08
CA GLU A 341 7.45 13.87 5.20
C GLU A 341 7.92 12.40 5.16
N VAL A 342 7.11 11.48 4.62
CA VAL A 342 7.48 10.05 4.55
C VAL A 342 8.35 9.74 3.33
N THR A 343 9.20 8.72 3.44
CA THR A 343 9.94 8.15 2.30
C THR A 343 9.08 7.05 1.65
N THR A 344 8.60 7.27 0.44
CA THR A 344 7.80 6.31 -0.34
C THR A 344 8.70 5.40 -1.16
N VAL A 345 8.56 4.09 -1.01
CA VAL A 345 9.48 3.08 -1.57
C VAL A 345 8.79 2.18 -2.59
N GLY A 346 9.24 2.27 -3.84
CA GLY A 346 8.90 1.33 -4.90
C GLY A 346 9.80 0.09 -4.89
N ALA A 347 9.46 -0.92 -5.70
CA ALA A 347 10.27 -2.12 -5.84
C ALA A 347 11.03 -2.14 -7.17
N THR A 348 12.25 -2.64 -7.13
CA THR A 348 12.98 -3.17 -8.28
C THR A 348 12.93 -4.70 -8.32
N ARG A 349 13.32 -5.26 -9.47
CA ARG A 349 13.60 -6.69 -9.63
C ARG A 349 14.66 -6.89 -10.71
N ALA A 350 15.38 -8.00 -10.66
CA ALA A 350 16.23 -8.42 -11.77
C ALA A 350 15.38 -8.95 -12.94
N SER A 351 15.60 -8.39 -14.13
CA SER A 351 14.90 -8.76 -15.36
C SER A 351 15.87 -8.62 -16.54
N GLY A 352 16.03 -9.67 -17.35
CA GLY A 352 16.97 -9.65 -18.47
C GLY A 352 18.45 -9.45 -18.08
N GLY A 353 18.82 -9.75 -16.83
CA GLY A 353 20.17 -9.51 -16.30
C GLY A 353 20.45 -8.08 -15.82
N ALA A 354 19.45 -7.20 -15.87
CA ALA A 354 19.53 -5.84 -15.35
C ALA A 354 18.53 -5.62 -14.21
N GLU A 355 18.83 -4.68 -13.32
CA GLU A 355 17.87 -4.20 -12.34
C GLU A 355 16.88 -3.24 -13.03
N GLN A 356 15.59 -3.47 -12.81
CA GLN A 356 14.52 -2.67 -13.39
C GLN A 356 13.44 -2.39 -12.33
N VAL A 357 12.71 -1.29 -12.48
CA VAL A 357 11.49 -1.08 -11.69
C VAL A 357 10.56 -2.27 -11.92
N ALA A 358 10.07 -2.86 -10.84
CA ALA A 358 9.15 -3.96 -10.93
C ALA A 358 7.81 -3.46 -11.50
N ASP A 359 7.30 -4.15 -12.52
CA ASP A 359 6.05 -3.80 -13.22
C ASP A 359 4.78 -3.79 -12.34
N TYR A 360 4.83 -4.39 -11.15
CA TYR A 360 3.76 -4.31 -10.17
C TYR A 360 3.84 -3.04 -9.32
N THR A 361 4.98 -2.35 -9.24
CA THR A 361 5.10 -1.10 -8.49
C THR A 361 4.13 -0.06 -9.06
N ASN A 362 3.40 0.62 -8.18
CA ASN A 362 2.51 1.71 -8.57
C ASN A 362 3.25 2.77 -9.43
N LEU A 363 2.59 3.27 -10.48
CA LEU A 363 3.13 4.29 -11.39
C LEU A 363 2.99 5.70 -10.78
N ASP A 364 3.50 5.88 -9.58
CA ASP A 364 3.41 7.13 -8.82
C ASP A 364 4.70 7.97 -8.98
N PRO A 365 4.63 9.19 -9.54
CA PRO A 365 5.79 10.08 -9.60
C PRO A 365 6.27 10.56 -8.22
N GLY A 366 5.47 10.34 -7.16
CA GLY A 366 5.81 10.62 -5.77
C GLY A 366 6.62 9.52 -5.06
N ILE A 367 7.09 8.49 -5.76
CA ILE A 367 8.04 7.53 -5.19
C ILE A 367 9.40 8.23 -4.98
N ASP A 368 9.92 8.17 -3.76
CA ASP A 368 11.18 8.81 -3.37
C ASP A 368 12.40 7.89 -3.58
N PHE A 369 12.20 6.58 -3.49
CA PHE A 369 13.29 5.60 -3.54
C PHE A 369 12.81 4.25 -4.05
N TYR A 370 13.71 3.44 -4.62
CA TYR A 370 13.44 2.04 -4.96
C TYR A 370 14.41 1.10 -4.23
N ALA A 371 13.99 -0.14 -4.00
CA ALA A 371 14.86 -1.21 -3.49
C ALA A 371 14.38 -2.57 -4.02
N ASP A 372 15.20 -3.61 -3.91
CA ASP A 372 14.85 -4.95 -4.38
C ASP A 372 13.62 -5.47 -3.62
N GLY A 373 12.56 -5.72 -4.38
CA GLY A 373 11.29 -6.20 -3.86
C GLY A 373 11.16 -7.72 -3.85
N GLN A 374 12.24 -8.48 -4.06
CA GLN A 374 12.22 -9.93 -4.13
C GLN A 374 12.71 -10.62 -2.85
N ILE A 375 11.99 -11.65 -2.41
CA ILE A 375 12.40 -12.53 -1.31
C ILE A 375 11.81 -13.93 -1.49
N ASP A 376 12.63 -14.98 -1.42
CA ASP A 376 12.20 -16.39 -1.58
C ASP A 376 11.28 -16.68 -2.79
N GLY A 377 11.42 -15.92 -3.88
CA GLY A 377 10.54 -16.03 -5.05
C GLY A 377 9.15 -15.40 -4.89
N ALA A 378 8.89 -14.72 -3.78
CA ALA A 378 7.82 -13.74 -3.63
C ALA A 378 8.31 -12.35 -4.02
N TRP A 379 7.37 -11.47 -4.42
CA TRP A 379 7.67 -10.11 -4.84
C TRP A 379 6.67 -9.12 -4.25
N GLY A 380 7.13 -7.91 -3.91
CA GLY A 380 6.26 -6.82 -3.48
C GLY A 380 7.05 -5.59 -3.02
N THR A 381 6.44 -4.41 -3.16
CA THR A 381 6.97 -3.18 -2.56
C THR A 381 7.10 -3.30 -1.05
N SER A 382 6.25 -4.12 -0.41
CA SER A 382 6.33 -4.46 1.01
C SER A 382 7.66 -5.12 1.43
N PHE A 383 8.42 -5.70 0.49
CA PHE A 383 9.74 -6.27 0.74
C PHE A 383 10.88 -5.30 0.43
N ALA A 384 10.66 -4.31 -0.44
CA ALA A 384 11.59 -3.23 -0.72
C ALA A 384 11.63 -2.19 0.42
N THR A 385 10.46 -1.78 0.94
CA THR A 385 10.32 -0.81 2.05
C THR A 385 11.18 -1.14 3.28
N PRO A 386 11.19 -2.38 3.83
CA PRO A 386 11.95 -2.70 5.03
C PRO A 386 13.47 -2.74 4.77
N ARG A 387 13.93 -2.89 3.52
CA ARG A 387 15.35 -2.77 3.15
C ARG A 387 15.82 -1.33 3.25
N THR A 388 15.09 -0.41 2.62
CA THR A 388 15.32 1.04 2.76
C THR A 388 15.24 1.48 4.23
N GLY A 389 14.20 1.04 4.94
CA GLY A 389 14.03 1.36 6.35
C GLY A 389 15.16 0.86 7.24
N SER A 390 15.79 -0.28 6.90
CA SER A 390 16.94 -0.81 7.65
C SER A 390 18.17 0.09 7.55
N VAL A 391 18.46 0.60 6.35
CA VAL A 391 19.58 1.53 6.13
C VAL A 391 19.32 2.84 6.87
N MET A 392 18.11 3.39 6.74
CA MET A 392 17.71 4.61 7.46
C MET A 392 17.76 4.43 8.99
N ALA A 393 17.37 3.27 9.52
CA ALA A 393 17.46 2.98 10.95
C ALA A 393 18.91 2.98 11.43
N GLN A 394 19.82 2.33 10.69
CA GLN A 394 21.24 2.37 11.04
C GLN A 394 21.83 3.78 10.91
N LEU A 395 21.40 4.58 9.92
CA LEU A 395 21.82 5.97 9.77
C LEU A 395 21.37 6.84 10.95
N HIS A 396 20.12 6.69 11.42
CA HIS A 396 19.62 7.34 12.64
C HIS A 396 20.42 6.94 13.89
N LYS A 397 20.82 5.67 14.00
CA LYS A 397 21.67 5.18 15.10
C LYS A 397 23.03 5.88 15.10
N ASP A 398 23.64 5.99 13.92
CA ASP A 398 24.96 6.59 13.75
C ASP A 398 24.92 8.13 13.83
N ASN A 399 23.76 8.74 13.57
CA ASN A 399 23.55 10.18 13.52
C ASN A 399 22.32 10.60 14.34
N PRO A 400 22.33 10.50 15.67
CA PRO A 400 21.14 10.65 16.52
C PRO A 400 20.57 12.09 16.59
N GLN A 401 21.18 13.04 15.90
CA GLN A 401 20.68 14.42 15.76
C GLN A 401 20.14 14.71 14.36
N ALA A 402 20.28 13.77 13.42
CA ALA A 402 19.80 13.93 12.06
C ALA A 402 18.28 13.85 12.02
N SER A 403 17.69 14.79 11.30
CA SER A 403 16.29 14.75 10.90
C SER A 403 16.03 13.64 9.87
N SER A 404 14.75 13.30 9.65
CA SER A 404 14.34 12.34 8.62
C SER A 404 14.88 12.73 7.23
N ALA A 405 14.76 14.01 6.86
CA ALA A 405 15.26 14.54 5.60
C ALA A 405 16.78 14.44 5.45
N GLU A 406 17.55 14.64 6.53
CA GLU A 406 19.00 14.47 6.50
C GLU A 406 19.39 13.00 6.35
N VAL A 407 18.66 12.08 7.01
CA VAL A 407 18.87 10.63 6.85
C VAL A 407 18.52 10.17 5.43
N GLU A 408 17.43 10.66 4.84
CA GLU A 408 17.09 10.38 3.44
C GLU A 408 18.15 10.95 2.48
N ALA A 409 18.69 12.13 2.75
CA ALA A 409 19.79 12.69 1.97
C ALA A 409 21.08 11.86 2.08
N MET A 410 21.39 11.31 3.26
CA MET A 410 22.51 10.38 3.45
C MET A 410 22.28 9.06 2.70
N LEU A 411 21.07 8.49 2.77
CA LEU A 411 20.65 7.31 2.01
C LEU A 411 20.89 7.53 0.51
N ASN A 412 20.40 8.64 -0.05
CA ASN A 412 20.57 9.00 -1.45
C ASN A 412 22.05 9.18 -1.84
N ARG A 413 22.83 9.88 -1.02
CA ARG A 413 24.24 10.16 -1.32
C ARG A 413 25.11 8.90 -1.28
N ASP A 414 24.92 8.06 -0.27
CA ASP A 414 25.88 7.01 0.07
C ASP A 414 25.47 5.62 -0.44
N PHE A 415 24.17 5.37 -0.58
CA PHE A 415 23.64 4.02 -0.82
C PHE A 415 22.72 3.93 -2.04
N SER A 416 22.74 4.92 -2.94
CA SER A 416 21.84 4.92 -4.10
C SER A 416 22.54 4.99 -5.45
N HIS A 417 21.89 4.45 -6.48
CA HIS A 417 22.29 4.58 -7.89
C HIS A 417 21.08 4.91 -8.75
N GLU A 418 21.34 5.46 -9.95
CA GLU A 418 20.29 5.73 -10.92
C GLU A 418 19.89 4.45 -11.66
N LEU A 419 18.58 4.28 -11.90
CA LEU A 419 18.07 3.24 -12.77
C LEU A 419 18.13 3.74 -14.22
N THR A 420 18.91 3.07 -15.06
CA THR A 420 19.18 3.51 -16.44
C THR A 420 18.16 3.03 -17.47
N ASP A 421 17.24 2.14 -17.11
CA ASP A 421 16.43 1.35 -18.06
C ASP A 421 14.91 1.49 -17.86
N TYR A 422 14.44 2.62 -17.33
CA TYR A 422 13.00 2.89 -17.26
C TYR A 422 12.68 4.30 -17.74
N GLY A 423 11.51 4.47 -18.37
CA GLY A 423 11.11 5.71 -19.03
C GLY A 423 11.29 6.97 -18.16
N SER A 424 11.34 8.14 -18.79
CA SER A 424 11.68 9.45 -18.19
C SER A 424 10.83 9.88 -16.97
N TRP A 425 9.82 9.09 -16.60
CA TRP A 425 8.99 9.28 -15.43
C TRP A 425 9.60 8.67 -14.15
N VAL A 426 10.51 7.70 -14.25
CA VAL A 426 11.25 7.16 -13.10
C VAL A 426 12.43 8.08 -12.81
N LYS A 427 12.30 8.89 -11.77
CA LYS A 427 13.33 9.86 -11.35
C LYS A 427 13.99 9.52 -10.01
N ALA A 428 13.36 8.66 -9.22
CA ALA A 428 13.88 8.26 -7.92
C ALA A 428 15.03 7.25 -8.07
N PRO A 429 16.05 7.35 -7.22
CA PRO A 429 17.17 6.41 -7.23
C PRO A 429 16.79 5.07 -6.59
N ALA A 430 17.62 4.05 -6.83
CA ALA A 430 17.47 2.72 -6.25
C ALA A 430 18.58 2.40 -5.23
N LEU A 431 18.29 1.51 -4.29
CA LEU A 431 19.23 1.05 -3.29
C LEU A 431 20.37 0.24 -3.94
N LYS A 432 21.61 0.59 -3.63
CA LYS A 432 22.78 -0.25 -3.93
C LYS A 432 22.83 -1.45 -2.98
N GLU A 433 22.01 -2.46 -3.25
CA GLU A 433 21.79 -3.63 -2.38
C GLU A 433 23.09 -4.25 -1.83
N ALA A 434 24.11 -4.46 -2.67
CA ALA A 434 25.37 -5.09 -2.26
C ALA A 434 26.23 -4.19 -1.34
N GLU A 435 26.27 -2.88 -1.61
CA GLU A 435 27.01 -1.91 -0.80
C GLU A 435 26.32 -1.70 0.55
N ALA A 436 25.01 -1.50 0.53
CA ALA A 436 24.18 -1.39 1.73
C ALA A 436 24.29 -2.65 2.61
N ALA A 437 24.25 -3.84 2.01
CA ALA A 437 24.37 -5.09 2.74
C ALA A 437 25.75 -5.27 3.39
N SER A 438 26.81 -4.92 2.66
CA SER A 438 28.18 -4.99 3.18
C SER A 438 28.37 -4.03 4.36
N TRP A 439 27.83 -2.81 4.24
CA TRP A 439 27.88 -1.80 5.29
C TRP A 439 27.08 -2.21 6.53
N LEU A 440 25.83 -2.67 6.37
CA LEU A 440 25.00 -3.12 7.49
C LEU A 440 25.61 -4.30 8.24
N LYS A 441 26.25 -5.25 7.54
CA LYS A 441 26.90 -6.41 8.17
C LYS A 441 28.15 -6.04 8.99
N ALA A 442 28.79 -4.92 8.67
CA ALA A 442 29.98 -4.41 9.36
C ALA A 442 29.65 -3.59 10.63
N LYS A 443 28.38 -3.23 10.82
CA LYS A 443 27.85 -2.60 12.04
C LYS A 443 27.41 -3.67 13.04
#